data_AF-A0A970ZHN7-F1
#
_entry.id   AF-A0A970ZHN7-F1
#
_cell.length_a   1.000
_cell.length_b   1.000
_cell.length_c   1.000
_cell.angle_alpha   90.00
_cell.angle_beta   90.00
_cell.angle_gamma   90.00
#
_symmetry.space_group_name_H-M   'P 1'
#
loop_
_entity.id
_entity.type
_entity.pdbx_description
1 polymer ?
#
loop_
_entity_poly.entity_id
_entity_poly.type
_entity_poly.pdbx_seq_one_letter_code
_entity_poly.pdbx_strand_id
1 'polypeptide(L)'
;MADQGNGINRRNFLKSAGVVFTGGLTVSAEGAAIDAVPAVTAVTLFRCPVDGADFDTFSDLQSHFATAHPGVAVPVVTSLNVNGRQYDLVIEPHWTLQRTLQYKLGLTGAKQMCDRGVCGSCTVIIDGRAVLSCTTLAVECQGKKIETVEGIAADPKWRPLIQSYCKWDAMQCGYCTPGFVVSAKAFLEKNPDPTEEEARKALAGNICCCGTYPRHPVAIIEAARTMKQDT
;
A
#
# COMPACT_ATOMS: atom_id res chain seq x y z
N MET A 1 40.38 -27.11 38.27
CA MET A 1 39.99 -27.47 36.89
C MET A 1 39.21 -26.28 36.34
N ALA A 2 39.91 -25.39 35.62
CA ALA A 2 39.33 -24.19 35.03
C ALA A 2 39.00 -24.50 33.55
N ASP A 3 37.74 -24.31 33.17
CA ASP A 3 37.30 -24.38 31.78
C ASP A 3 37.64 -23.06 31.07
N GLN A 4 38.65 -23.10 30.19
CA GLN A 4 39.02 -21.99 29.31
C GLN A 4 38.16 -22.05 28.04
N GLY A 5 36.91 -21.62 28.14
CA GLY A 5 36.02 -21.44 27.00
C GLY A 5 36.40 -20.17 26.21
N ASN A 6 37.18 -20.32 25.14
CA ASN A 6 37.44 -19.31 24.12
C ASN A 6 36.18 -19.05 23.26
N GLY A 7 35.11 -18.55 23.87
CA GLY A 7 33.83 -18.27 23.22
C GLY A 7 33.73 -16.83 22.72
N ILE A 8 33.37 -16.65 21.44
CA ILE A 8 33.03 -15.34 20.87
C ILE A 8 31.75 -14.83 21.54
N ASN A 9 31.90 -13.97 22.56
CA ASN A 9 30.80 -13.20 23.13
C ASN A 9 30.69 -11.84 22.42
N ARG A 10 29.46 -11.34 22.24
CA ARG A 10 29.11 -10.01 21.70
C ARG A 10 29.99 -8.86 22.24
N ARG A 11 30.43 -8.93 23.49
CA ARG A 11 31.36 -7.94 24.10
C ARG A 11 32.79 -7.98 23.55
N ASN A 12 33.27 -9.15 23.14
CA ASN A 12 34.62 -9.34 22.60
C ASN A 12 34.66 -9.12 21.09
N PHE A 13 33.56 -9.37 20.38
CA PHE A 13 33.43 -9.09 18.94
C PHE A 13 33.55 -7.59 18.62
N LEU A 14 32.98 -6.73 19.46
CA LEU A 14 33.03 -5.27 19.29
C LEU A 14 34.40 -4.66 19.64
N LYS A 15 35.27 -5.40 20.35
CA LYS A 15 36.61 -4.92 20.73
C LYS A 15 37.69 -5.33 19.73
N SER A 16 37.50 -6.44 19.00
CA SER A 16 38.44 -6.90 17.97
C SER A 16 38.20 -6.28 16.60
N ALA A 17 36.99 -5.78 16.33
CA ALA A 17 36.72 -4.96 15.16
C ALA A 17 37.08 -3.50 15.47
N GLY A 18 38.34 -3.14 15.20
CA GLY A 18 38.81 -1.76 15.28
C GLY A 18 38.02 -0.85 14.34
N VAL A 19 36.96 -0.22 14.85
CA VAL A 19 36.29 0.89 14.18
C VAL A 19 36.09 2.00 15.21
N VAL A 20 37.04 2.93 15.21
CA VAL A 20 36.91 4.21 15.89
C VAL A 20 36.02 5.09 15.01
N PHE A 21 34.77 5.33 15.45
CA PHE A 21 33.93 6.37 14.82
C PHE A 21 34.29 7.73 15.42
N THR A 22 35.26 8.40 14.82
CA THR A 22 35.44 9.85 14.91
C THR A 22 35.01 10.47 13.59
N GLY A 23 33.89 11.16 13.55
CA GLY A 23 33.42 11.84 12.35
C GLY A 23 31.92 12.05 12.34
N GLY A 24 31.50 13.32 12.26
CA GLY A 24 30.10 13.75 12.30
C GLY A 24 29.22 13.07 11.26
N LEU A 25 27.98 12.79 11.68
CA LEU A 25 26.93 12.26 10.82
C LEU A 25 26.42 13.39 9.93
N THR A 26 27.06 13.62 8.78
CA THR A 26 26.41 14.33 7.68
C THR A 26 25.33 13.40 7.11
N VAL A 27 24.09 13.64 7.48
CA VAL A 27 22.95 13.01 6.82
C VAL A 27 22.84 13.66 5.44
N SER A 28 23.31 12.98 4.39
CA SER A 28 22.99 13.38 3.01
C SER A 28 21.48 13.23 2.82
N ALA A 29 20.79 14.35 2.93
CA ALA A 29 19.38 14.49 2.60
C ALA A 29 19.23 14.72 1.11
N GLU A 30 19.47 13.70 0.30
CA GLU A 30 18.98 13.66 -1.08
C GLU A 30 18.49 12.24 -1.35
N GLY A 31 17.24 11.99 -0.94
CA GLY A 31 16.50 10.88 -1.52
C GLY A 31 16.30 11.22 -2.98
N ALA A 32 17.01 10.52 -3.87
CA ALA A 32 16.79 10.63 -5.30
C ALA A 32 15.29 10.52 -5.55
N ALA A 33 14.72 11.55 -6.14
CA ALA A 33 13.35 11.51 -6.63
C ALA A 33 13.25 10.27 -7.52
N ILE A 34 12.30 9.38 -7.20
CA ILE A 34 11.96 8.32 -8.13
C ILE A 34 11.46 9.01 -9.40
N ASP A 35 12.28 8.97 -10.45
CA ASP A 35 11.90 9.45 -11.76
C ASP A 35 10.53 8.86 -12.13
N ALA A 36 9.73 9.66 -12.82
CA ALA A 36 8.42 9.23 -13.27
C ALA A 36 8.54 7.86 -13.96
N VAL A 37 7.79 6.86 -13.46
CA VAL A 37 7.69 5.57 -14.14
C VAL A 37 7.22 5.86 -15.55
N PRO A 38 7.95 5.43 -16.59
CA PRO A 38 7.60 5.73 -17.97
C PRO A 38 6.16 5.31 -18.23
N ALA A 39 5.44 6.12 -19.01
CA ALA A 39 4.09 5.80 -19.46
C ALA A 39 4.11 4.38 -20.02
N VAL A 40 3.30 3.50 -19.42
CA VAL A 40 3.23 2.10 -19.83
C VAL A 40 2.86 2.09 -21.30
N THR A 41 3.76 1.54 -22.11
CA THR A 41 3.58 1.35 -23.55
C THR A 41 2.26 0.63 -23.77
N ALA A 42 1.43 1.14 -24.69
CA ALA A 42 0.19 0.50 -25.10
C ALA A 42 0.44 -1.00 -25.31
N VAL A 43 -0.40 -1.85 -24.71
CA VAL A 43 -0.27 -3.31 -24.82
C VAL A 43 -0.33 -3.69 -26.30
N THR A 44 0.80 -4.11 -26.87
CA THR A 44 0.91 -4.49 -28.29
C THR A 44 0.60 -5.96 -28.55
N LEU A 45 0.48 -6.78 -27.49
CA LEU A 45 0.26 -8.21 -27.59
C LEU A 45 -0.56 -8.71 -26.39
N PHE A 46 -1.64 -9.45 -26.67
CA PHE A 46 -2.56 -10.01 -25.70
C PHE A 46 -2.37 -11.52 -25.62
N ARG A 47 -1.77 -11.99 -24.52
CA ARG A 47 -1.55 -13.43 -24.29
C ARG A 47 -2.69 -14.05 -23.49
N CYS A 48 -3.23 -15.16 -23.97
CA CYS A 48 -4.21 -15.95 -23.25
C CYS A 48 -3.56 -16.62 -22.01
N PRO A 49 -4.09 -16.41 -20.79
CA PRO A 49 -3.55 -17.03 -19.58
C PRO A 49 -3.85 -18.54 -19.45
N VAL A 50 -4.73 -19.12 -20.28
CA VAL A 50 -5.11 -20.54 -20.18
C VAL A 50 -4.22 -21.43 -21.05
N ASP A 51 -3.99 -21.05 -22.32
CA ASP A 51 -3.21 -21.84 -23.28
C ASP A 51 -1.94 -21.14 -23.77
N GLY A 52 -1.74 -19.86 -23.42
CA GLY A 52 -0.57 -19.09 -23.82
C GLY A 52 -0.58 -18.60 -25.27
N ALA A 53 -1.71 -18.65 -25.99
CA ALA A 53 -1.81 -18.10 -27.34
C ALA A 53 -1.72 -16.56 -27.33
N ASP A 54 -1.00 -15.99 -28.28
CA ASP A 54 -0.80 -14.54 -28.40
C ASP A 54 -1.72 -13.95 -29.49
N PHE A 55 -2.26 -12.76 -29.24
CA PHE A 55 -3.19 -12.06 -30.14
C PHE A 55 -2.81 -10.58 -30.25
N ASP A 56 -2.98 -10.00 -31.43
CA ASP A 56 -2.66 -8.58 -31.67
C ASP A 56 -3.78 -7.64 -31.17
N THR A 57 -5.01 -8.14 -31.10
CA THR A 57 -6.17 -7.36 -30.61
C THR A 57 -6.89 -8.06 -29.47
N PHE A 58 -7.50 -7.24 -28.60
CA PHE A 58 -8.30 -7.75 -27.50
C PHE A 58 -9.58 -8.46 -27.97
N SER A 59 -10.18 -8.02 -29.08
CA SER A 59 -11.36 -8.66 -29.68
C SER A 59 -11.05 -10.09 -30.11
N ASP A 60 -9.85 -10.32 -30.66
CA ASP A 60 -9.41 -11.65 -31.06
C ASP A 60 -9.16 -12.54 -29.85
N LEU A 61 -8.53 -12.00 -28.79
CA LEU A 61 -8.38 -12.71 -27.52
C LEU A 61 -9.75 -13.09 -26.91
N GLN A 62 -10.72 -12.17 -26.92
CA GLN A 62 -12.07 -12.44 -26.40
C GLN A 62 -12.78 -13.53 -27.21
N SER A 63 -12.68 -13.46 -28.54
CA SER A 63 -13.27 -14.45 -29.44
C SER A 63 -12.65 -15.83 -29.20
N HIS A 64 -11.32 -15.89 -29.12
CA HIS A 64 -10.58 -17.11 -28.78
C HIS A 64 -11.01 -17.68 -27.43
N PHE A 65 -11.15 -16.85 -26.40
CA PHE A 65 -11.62 -17.29 -25.08
C PHE A 65 -13.00 -17.92 -25.14
N ALA A 66 -13.93 -17.28 -25.86
CA ALA A 66 -15.29 -17.77 -26.01
C ALA A 66 -15.35 -19.13 -26.75
N THR A 67 -14.46 -19.36 -27.71
CA THR A 67 -14.47 -20.59 -28.52
C THR A 67 -13.62 -21.72 -27.94
N ALA A 68 -12.43 -21.42 -27.42
CA ALA A 68 -11.44 -22.41 -27.00
C ALA A 68 -11.57 -22.81 -25.53
N HIS A 69 -12.15 -21.95 -24.68
CA HIS A 69 -12.24 -22.16 -23.22
C HIS A 69 -13.67 -22.04 -22.70
N PRO A 70 -14.59 -22.93 -23.12
CA PRO A 70 -15.98 -22.88 -22.67
C PRO A 70 -16.07 -23.04 -21.14
N GLY A 71 -16.66 -22.05 -20.47
CA GLY A 71 -16.85 -22.03 -19.01
C GLY A 71 -15.82 -21.22 -18.22
N VAL A 72 -14.77 -20.69 -18.85
CA VAL A 72 -13.84 -19.75 -18.21
C VAL A 72 -14.35 -18.31 -18.42
N ALA A 73 -14.27 -17.48 -17.37
CA ALA A 73 -14.69 -16.09 -17.46
C ALA A 73 -13.82 -15.32 -18.48
N VAL A 74 -14.46 -14.69 -19.46
CA VAL A 74 -13.76 -13.93 -20.50
C VAL A 74 -13.06 -12.73 -19.85
N PRO A 75 -11.74 -12.55 -20.03
CA PRO A 75 -11.04 -11.37 -19.53
C PRO A 75 -11.65 -10.09 -20.11
N VAL A 76 -11.57 -9.00 -19.34
CA VAL A 76 -12.03 -7.67 -19.72
C VAL A 76 -10.88 -6.66 -19.63
N VAL A 77 -10.88 -5.70 -20.57
CA VAL A 77 -10.01 -4.52 -20.47
C VAL A 77 -10.71 -3.51 -19.58
N THR A 78 -10.01 -3.06 -18.54
CA THR A 78 -10.43 -1.94 -17.69
C THR A 78 -9.33 -0.90 -17.61
N SER A 79 -9.72 0.36 -17.46
CA SER A 79 -8.81 1.49 -17.31
C SER A 79 -8.96 2.07 -15.90
N LEU A 80 -7.92 1.97 -15.08
CA LEU A 80 -7.92 2.41 -13.68
C LEU A 80 -7.00 3.60 -13.47
N ASN A 81 -7.47 4.63 -12.76
CA ASN A 81 -6.64 5.74 -12.29
C ASN A 81 -6.19 5.46 -10.86
N VAL A 82 -4.93 5.05 -10.68
CA VAL A 82 -4.35 4.69 -9.38
C VAL A 82 -3.18 5.60 -9.09
N ASN A 83 -3.22 6.30 -7.95
CA ASN A 83 -2.20 7.26 -7.51
C ASN A 83 -1.86 8.32 -8.60
N GLY A 84 -2.88 8.77 -9.33
CA GLY A 84 -2.74 9.76 -10.40
C GLY A 84 -2.22 9.23 -11.73
N ARG A 85 -2.02 7.91 -11.87
CA ARG A 85 -1.57 7.26 -13.11
C ARG A 85 -2.66 6.40 -13.71
N GLN A 86 -2.79 6.47 -15.03
CA GLN A 86 -3.75 5.64 -15.78
C GLN A 86 -3.11 4.29 -16.12
N TYR A 87 -3.84 3.21 -15.86
CA TYR A 87 -3.44 1.84 -16.16
C TYR A 87 -4.52 1.13 -16.96
N ASP A 88 -4.17 0.69 -18.17
CA ASP A 88 -5.02 -0.19 -18.97
C ASP A 88 -4.63 -1.64 -18.69
N LEU A 89 -5.58 -2.42 -18.17
CA LEU A 89 -5.34 -3.75 -17.61
C LEU A 89 -6.32 -4.77 -18.18
N VAL A 90 -5.81 -5.96 -18.47
CA VAL A 90 -6.61 -7.15 -18.76
C VAL A 90 -6.80 -7.94 -17.46
N ILE A 91 -8.03 -8.00 -16.95
CA ILE A 91 -8.40 -8.67 -15.70
C ILE A 91 -9.61 -9.59 -15.90
N GLU A 92 -9.85 -10.51 -14.97
CA GLU A 92 -11.10 -11.27 -14.99
C GLU A 92 -12.21 -10.45 -14.31
N PRO A 93 -13.48 -10.58 -14.75
CA PRO A 93 -14.58 -9.74 -14.25
C PRO A 93 -14.80 -9.81 -12.73
N HIS A 94 -14.49 -10.95 -12.11
CA HIS A 94 -14.68 -11.17 -10.67
C HIS A 94 -13.49 -10.71 -9.82
N TRP A 95 -12.41 -10.19 -10.43
CA TRP A 95 -11.25 -9.75 -9.67
C TRP A 95 -11.59 -8.52 -8.83
N THR A 96 -11.23 -8.63 -7.56
CA THR A 96 -11.35 -7.53 -6.61
C THR A 96 -10.31 -6.46 -6.94
N LEU A 97 -10.57 -5.24 -6.48
CA LEU A 97 -9.61 -4.14 -6.60
C LEU A 97 -8.32 -4.49 -5.86
N GLN A 98 -8.40 -5.09 -4.66
CA GLN A 98 -7.22 -5.52 -3.90
C GLN A 98 -6.34 -6.47 -4.72
N ARG A 99 -6.97 -7.50 -5.31
CA ARG A 99 -6.27 -8.49 -6.13
C ARG A 99 -5.61 -7.84 -7.34
N THR A 100 -6.31 -6.93 -8.00
CA THR A 100 -5.81 -6.21 -9.18
C THR A 100 -4.61 -5.33 -8.82
N LEU A 101 -4.69 -4.55 -7.73
CA LEU A 101 -3.59 -3.74 -7.22
C LEU A 101 -2.35 -4.59 -6.95
N GLN A 102 -2.52 -5.72 -6.25
CA GLN A 102 -1.41 -6.57 -5.86
C GLN A 102 -0.79 -7.33 -7.04
N TYR A 103 -1.60 -8.01 -7.86
CA TYR A 103 -1.10 -8.96 -8.85
C TYR A 103 -0.89 -8.37 -10.25
N LYS A 104 -1.60 -7.29 -10.62
CA LYS A 104 -1.39 -6.62 -11.92
C LYS A 104 -0.49 -5.40 -11.81
N LEU A 105 -0.64 -4.62 -10.74
CA LEU A 105 0.11 -3.37 -10.58
C LEU A 105 1.31 -3.49 -9.64
N GLY A 106 1.46 -4.60 -8.90
CA GLY A 106 2.55 -4.78 -7.93
C GLY A 106 2.45 -3.85 -6.71
N LEU A 107 1.30 -3.19 -6.51
CA LEU A 107 1.03 -2.33 -5.36
C LEU A 107 0.58 -3.21 -4.19
N THR A 108 1.56 -3.64 -3.39
CA THR A 108 1.36 -4.63 -2.32
C THR A 108 0.95 -4.02 -0.99
N GLY A 109 0.73 -2.71 -0.91
CA GLY A 109 0.36 -2.00 0.30
C GLY A 109 -1.01 -2.40 0.84
N ALA A 110 -2.03 -2.47 -0.02
CA ALA A 110 -3.35 -2.96 0.34
C ALA A 110 -3.31 -4.49 0.59
N LYS A 111 -3.49 -4.91 1.84
CA LYS A 111 -3.28 -6.31 2.23
C LYS A 111 -4.54 -7.17 2.15
N GLN A 112 -4.35 -8.45 1.81
CA GLN A 112 -5.39 -9.48 1.88
C GLN A 112 -5.26 -10.26 3.20
N MET A 113 -5.83 -9.75 4.30
CA MET A 113 -5.84 -10.46 5.60
C MET A 113 -7.03 -11.40 5.76
N CYS A 114 -8.25 -10.87 5.70
CA CYS A 114 -9.48 -11.65 5.92
C CYS A 114 -10.24 -11.97 4.65
N ASP A 115 -10.07 -11.16 3.60
CA ASP A 115 -10.80 -11.24 2.32
C ASP A 115 -12.34 -11.33 2.45
N ARG A 116 -12.88 -10.75 3.53
CA ARG A 116 -14.30 -10.83 3.93
C ARG A 116 -14.89 -9.49 4.36
N GLY A 117 -14.17 -8.39 4.11
CA GLY A 117 -14.63 -7.05 4.46
C GLY A 117 -14.61 -6.69 5.95
N VAL A 118 -13.85 -7.42 6.78
CA VAL A 118 -13.86 -7.21 8.25
C VAL A 118 -12.62 -6.48 8.78
N CYS A 119 -11.43 -6.82 8.29
CA CYS A 119 -10.18 -6.39 8.93
C CYS A 119 -9.68 -4.97 8.60
N GLY A 120 -10.18 -4.32 7.55
CA GLY A 120 -9.69 -3.01 7.09
C GLY A 120 -8.28 -2.95 6.46
N SER A 121 -7.46 -4.01 6.52
CA SER A 121 -6.08 -3.97 5.99
C SER A 121 -5.98 -3.76 4.46
N CYS A 122 -7.08 -3.98 3.73
CA CYS A 122 -7.20 -3.73 2.29
C CYS A 122 -7.72 -2.31 1.96
N THR A 123 -7.87 -1.42 2.93
CA THR A 123 -8.49 -0.12 2.71
C THR A 123 -7.70 0.71 1.69
N VAL A 124 -8.42 1.25 0.70
CA VAL A 124 -7.95 2.24 -0.28
C VAL A 124 -8.90 3.43 -0.26
N ILE A 125 -8.51 4.55 -0.87
CA ILE A 125 -9.43 5.68 -1.09
C ILE A 125 -9.96 5.60 -2.52
N ILE A 126 -11.28 5.68 -2.69
CA ILE A 126 -11.95 5.82 -3.99
C ILE A 126 -12.79 7.09 -3.93
N ASP A 127 -12.49 8.05 -4.80
CA ASP A 127 -13.17 9.35 -4.88
C ASP A 127 -13.32 10.03 -3.51
N GLY A 128 -12.22 10.08 -2.74
CA GLY A 128 -12.18 10.71 -1.41
C GLY A 128 -12.86 9.93 -0.27
N ARG A 129 -13.26 8.68 -0.51
CA ARG A 129 -13.85 7.80 0.52
C ARG A 129 -12.98 6.58 0.77
N ALA A 130 -12.74 6.25 2.03
CA ALA A 130 -12.11 4.99 2.42
C ALA A 130 -13.06 3.82 2.10
N VAL A 131 -12.58 2.84 1.33
CA VAL A 131 -13.35 1.68 0.85
C VAL A 131 -12.50 0.41 1.00
N LEU A 132 -13.16 -0.71 1.29
CA LEU A 132 -12.54 -2.03 1.35
C LEU A 132 -12.35 -2.57 -0.06
N SER A 133 -11.10 -2.60 -0.52
CA SER A 133 -10.78 -3.05 -1.89
C SER A 133 -11.00 -4.54 -2.12
N CYS A 134 -11.07 -5.37 -1.06
CA CYS A 134 -11.33 -6.81 -1.20
C CYS A 134 -12.80 -7.15 -1.50
N THR A 135 -13.73 -6.24 -1.24
CA THR A 135 -15.16 -6.41 -1.55
C THR A 135 -15.62 -5.52 -2.69
N THR A 136 -14.68 -4.86 -3.38
CA THR A 136 -14.96 -3.95 -4.50
C THR A 136 -14.41 -4.58 -5.76
N LEU A 137 -15.20 -4.68 -6.83
CA LEU A 137 -14.72 -5.22 -8.09
C LEU A 137 -13.87 -4.18 -8.83
N ALA A 138 -12.77 -4.61 -9.43
CA ALA A 138 -11.90 -3.70 -10.17
C ALA A 138 -12.59 -3.11 -11.41
N VAL A 139 -13.46 -3.88 -12.06
CA VAL A 139 -14.25 -3.42 -13.22
C VAL A 139 -15.19 -2.27 -12.87
N GLU A 140 -15.71 -2.21 -11.64
CA GLU A 140 -16.60 -1.14 -11.16
C GLU A 140 -15.84 0.15 -10.80
N CYS A 141 -14.50 0.11 -10.81
CA CYS A 141 -13.66 1.25 -10.46
C CYS A 141 -13.22 2.07 -11.67
N GLN A 142 -13.66 1.70 -12.87
CA GLN A 142 -13.36 2.46 -14.08
C GLN A 142 -13.84 3.91 -13.95
N GLY A 143 -12.98 4.86 -14.32
CA GLY A 143 -13.24 6.31 -14.24
C GLY A 143 -13.17 6.92 -12.83
N LYS A 144 -12.96 6.11 -11.78
CA LYS A 144 -12.79 6.59 -10.40
C LYS A 144 -11.33 6.88 -10.09
N LYS A 145 -11.08 7.80 -9.15
CA LYS A 145 -9.74 8.07 -8.63
C LYS A 145 -9.46 7.17 -7.44
N ILE A 146 -8.41 6.35 -7.54
CA ILE A 146 -7.98 5.43 -6.51
C ILE A 146 -6.67 5.92 -5.90
N GLU A 147 -6.59 5.98 -4.57
CA GLU A 147 -5.34 6.23 -3.85
C GLU A 147 -5.04 5.09 -2.90
N THR A 148 -3.78 4.64 -2.92
CA THR A 148 -3.26 3.58 -2.07
C THR A 148 -2.20 4.12 -1.12
N VAL A 149 -1.77 3.33 -0.14
CA VAL A 149 -0.73 3.75 0.82
C VAL A 149 0.58 4.16 0.12
N GLU A 150 0.92 3.57 -1.02
CA GLU A 150 2.10 3.92 -1.80
C GLU A 150 2.02 5.35 -2.36
N GLY A 151 0.84 5.76 -2.85
CA GLY A 151 0.59 7.14 -3.27
C GLY A 151 0.67 8.10 -2.09
N ILE A 152 0.11 7.73 -0.94
CA ILE A 152 0.17 8.52 0.30
C ILE A 152 1.62 8.71 0.76
N ALA A 153 2.42 7.64 0.74
CA ALA A 153 3.81 7.69 1.17
C ALA A 153 4.70 8.51 0.22
N ALA A 154 4.33 8.57 -1.07
CA ALA A 154 5.03 9.36 -2.07
C ALA A 154 4.67 10.85 -2.04
N ASP A 155 3.49 11.22 -1.53
CA ASP A 155 3.05 12.61 -1.43
C ASP A 155 3.70 13.32 -0.21
N PRO A 156 4.54 14.34 -0.43
CA PRO A 156 5.19 15.08 0.66
C PRO A 156 4.21 15.67 1.67
N LYS A 157 2.98 16.02 1.24
CA LYS A 157 1.91 16.54 2.12
C LYS A 157 1.58 15.58 3.26
N TRP A 158 1.67 14.27 3.02
CA TRP A 158 1.32 13.23 3.99
C TRP A 158 2.52 12.68 4.76
N ARG A 159 3.72 13.20 4.51
CA ARG A 159 4.93 12.83 5.24
C ARG A 159 4.81 12.98 6.76
N PRO A 160 4.17 14.04 7.32
CA PRO A 160 3.96 14.14 8.76
C PRO A 160 3.16 12.98 9.35
N LEU A 161 2.14 12.49 8.63
CA LEU A 161 1.34 11.34 9.07
C LEU A 161 2.20 10.08 9.21
N ILE A 162 3.03 9.79 8.20
CA ILE A 162 3.93 8.63 8.22
C ILE A 162 4.97 8.78 9.35
N GLN A 163 5.57 9.97 9.50
CA GLN A 163 6.55 10.23 10.54
C GLN A 163 5.96 10.09 11.95
N SER A 164 4.74 10.59 12.19
CA SER A 164 4.07 10.42 13.47
C SER A 164 3.74 8.96 13.76
N TYR A 165 3.35 8.17 12.75
CA TYR A 165 3.16 6.73 12.93
C TYR A 165 4.45 6.02 13.38
N CYS A 166 5.60 6.38 12.79
CA CYS A 166 6.89 5.87 13.21
C CYS A 166 7.28 6.34 14.61
N LYS A 167 7.08 7.62 14.92
CA LYS A 167 7.45 8.23 16.21
C LYS A 167 6.69 7.62 17.39
N TRP A 168 5.41 7.32 17.19
CA TRP A 168 4.53 6.81 18.25
C TRP A 168 4.44 5.28 18.29
N ASP A 169 5.30 4.58 17.55
CA ASP A 169 5.23 3.12 17.40
C ASP A 169 3.81 2.64 17.07
N ALA A 170 3.13 3.35 16.16
CA ALA A 170 1.82 3.00 15.66
C ALA A 170 1.86 1.85 14.63
N MET A 171 2.85 0.94 14.80
CA MET A 171 3.04 -0.28 14.05
C MET A 171 3.92 -1.26 14.84
N GLN A 172 3.66 -2.56 14.70
CA GLN A 172 4.57 -3.62 15.14
C GLN A 172 4.92 -4.51 13.95
N CYS A 173 4.08 -5.52 13.65
CA CYS A 173 4.27 -6.36 12.47
C CYS A 173 4.07 -5.63 11.13
N GLY A 174 3.44 -4.44 11.17
CA GLY A 174 3.21 -3.59 10.00
C GLY A 174 2.08 -4.04 9.06
N TYR A 175 1.46 -5.21 9.28
CA TYR A 175 0.51 -5.78 8.31
C TYR A 175 -0.77 -4.94 8.15
N CYS A 176 -1.32 -4.44 9.26
CA CYS A 176 -2.53 -3.60 9.23
C CYS A 176 -2.23 -2.11 8.96
N THR A 177 -0.97 -1.69 9.10
CA THR A 177 -0.55 -0.28 9.04
C THR A 177 -0.98 0.43 7.76
N PRO A 178 -0.90 -0.17 6.56
CA PRO A 178 -1.41 0.45 5.34
C PRO A 178 -2.89 0.87 5.43
N GLY A 179 -3.77 -0.01 5.92
CA GLY A 179 -5.20 0.27 6.05
C GLY A 179 -5.47 1.40 7.06
N PHE A 180 -4.74 1.40 8.17
CA PHE A 180 -4.79 2.47 9.18
C PHE A 180 -4.35 3.83 8.60
N VAL A 181 -3.23 3.88 7.88
CA VAL A 181 -2.72 5.12 7.26
C VAL A 181 -3.70 5.66 6.22
N VAL A 182 -4.22 4.80 5.34
CA VAL A 182 -5.21 5.20 4.33
C VAL A 182 -6.48 5.73 4.99
N SER A 183 -6.98 5.06 6.02
CA SER A 183 -8.16 5.50 6.77
C SER A 183 -7.92 6.82 7.50
N ALA A 184 -6.73 6.99 8.07
CA ALA A 184 -6.30 8.22 8.74
C ALA A 184 -6.24 9.40 7.76
N LYS A 185 -5.66 9.22 6.57
CA LYS A 185 -5.68 10.23 5.50
C LYS A 185 -7.10 10.64 5.17
N ALA A 186 -7.96 9.68 4.84
CA ALA A 186 -9.34 9.94 4.43
C ALA A 186 -10.15 10.68 5.52
N PHE A 187 -9.82 10.43 6.79
CA PHE A 187 -10.38 11.13 7.93
C PHE A 187 -9.83 12.56 8.07
N LEU A 188 -8.51 12.74 8.01
CA LEU A 188 -7.85 14.04 8.15
C LEU A 188 -8.19 15.02 7.02
N GLU A 189 -8.47 14.54 5.81
CA GLU A 189 -8.98 15.39 4.73
C GLU A 189 -10.34 16.00 5.03
N LYS A 190 -11.15 15.35 5.88
CA LYS A 190 -12.49 15.82 6.28
C LYS A 190 -12.49 16.55 7.61
N ASN A 191 -11.58 16.16 8.51
CA ASN A 191 -11.43 16.75 9.84
C ASN A 191 -9.94 17.03 10.10
N PRO A 192 -9.45 18.22 9.73
CA PRO A 192 -8.05 18.60 9.94
C PRO A 192 -7.72 18.91 11.42
N ASP A 193 -8.71 18.97 12.32
CA ASP A 193 -8.51 19.23 13.76
C ASP A 193 -9.19 18.18 14.64
N PRO A 194 -8.78 16.90 14.54
CA PRO A 194 -9.51 15.83 15.18
C PRO A 194 -9.23 15.73 16.68
N THR A 195 -10.25 15.34 17.42
CA THR A 195 -10.10 14.81 18.78
C THR A 195 -9.66 13.34 18.75
N GLU A 196 -9.15 12.83 19.88
CA GLU A 196 -8.74 11.43 19.99
C GLU A 196 -9.90 10.45 19.77
N GLU A 197 -11.08 10.80 20.30
CA GLU A 197 -12.28 9.96 20.17
C GLU A 197 -12.77 9.90 18.72
N GLU A 198 -12.73 11.02 18.00
CA GLU A 198 -13.06 11.03 16.58
C GLU A 198 -12.07 10.21 15.76
N ALA A 199 -10.77 10.31 16.05
CA ALA A 199 -9.75 9.49 15.39
C ALA A 199 -9.97 8.00 15.67
N ARG A 200 -10.29 7.62 16.92
CA ARG A 200 -10.60 6.24 17.29
C ARG A 200 -11.82 5.71 16.54
N LYS A 201 -12.89 6.50 16.46
CA LYS A 201 -14.11 6.16 15.73
C LYS A 201 -13.87 6.03 14.23
N ALA A 202 -13.06 6.91 13.64
CA ALA A 202 -12.71 6.87 12.23
C ALA A 202 -11.91 5.61 11.86
N LEU A 203 -11.11 5.09 12.79
CA LEU A 203 -10.30 3.89 12.60
C LEU A 203 -10.99 2.58 12.99
N ALA A 204 -12.22 2.61 13.50
CA ALA A 204 -12.91 1.42 14.02
C ALA A 204 -13.10 0.30 12.98
N GLY A 205 -13.02 0.61 11.68
CA GLY A 205 -13.06 -0.38 10.60
C GLY A 205 -11.75 -1.13 10.34
N ASN A 206 -10.67 -0.85 11.09
CA ASN A 206 -9.36 -1.48 10.94
C ASN A 206 -8.99 -2.30 12.16
N ILE A 207 -8.56 -3.54 11.94
CA ILE A 207 -8.20 -4.49 13.00
C ILE A 207 -6.68 -4.64 13.05
N CYS A 208 -6.13 -4.55 14.27
CA CYS A 208 -4.74 -4.83 14.62
C CYS A 208 -4.67 -5.98 15.65
N CYS A 209 -3.99 -7.07 15.30
CA CYS A 209 -3.74 -8.18 16.22
C CYS A 209 -2.54 -7.95 17.17
N CYS A 210 -1.71 -6.94 16.89
CA CYS A 210 -0.55 -6.58 17.72
C CYS A 210 -0.91 -5.64 18.88
N GLY A 211 -2.12 -5.06 18.88
CA GLY A 211 -2.59 -4.19 19.96
C GLY A 211 -2.12 -2.73 19.89
N THR A 212 -1.77 -2.21 18.70
CA THR A 212 -1.31 -0.81 18.52
C THR A 212 -2.43 0.24 18.56
N TYR A 213 -3.69 -0.15 18.83
CA TYR A 213 -4.87 0.74 18.81
C TYR A 213 -4.69 2.06 19.56
N PRO A 214 -4.15 2.09 20.80
CA PRO A 214 -3.99 3.34 21.54
C PRO A 214 -2.98 4.31 20.89
N ARG A 215 -2.09 3.83 20.02
CA ARG A 215 -1.04 4.63 19.37
C ARG A 215 -1.54 5.37 18.13
N HIS A 216 -2.49 4.80 17.38
CA HIS A 216 -2.96 5.42 16.14
C HIS A 216 -3.62 6.79 16.35
N PRO A 217 -4.55 6.99 17.32
CA PRO A 217 -5.13 8.30 17.56
C PRO A 217 -4.10 9.36 17.94
N VAL A 218 -3.12 9.01 18.78
CA VAL A 218 -2.04 9.92 19.20
C VAL A 218 -1.19 10.34 18.00
N ALA A 219 -0.82 9.39 17.14
CA ALA A 219 -0.09 9.67 15.91
C ALA A 219 -0.88 10.58 14.95
N ILE A 220 -2.19 10.37 14.82
CA ILE A 220 -3.07 11.18 13.97
C ILE A 220 -3.18 12.62 14.48
N ILE A 221 -3.37 12.81 15.78
CA ILE A 221 -3.48 14.15 16.37
C ILE A 221 -2.17 14.92 16.19
N GLU A 222 -1.02 14.27 16.41
CA GLU A 222 0.26 14.90 16.15
C GLU A 222 0.41 15.28 14.68
N ALA A 223 0.12 14.35 13.77
CA ALA A 223 0.20 14.60 12.33
C ALA A 223 -0.67 15.80 11.92
N ALA A 224 -1.91 15.88 12.42
CA ALA A 224 -2.82 16.99 12.15
C ALA A 224 -2.24 18.35 12.59
N ARG A 225 -1.61 18.39 13.76
CA ARG A 225 -0.97 19.62 14.27
C ARG A 225 0.24 20.02 13.42
N THR A 226 1.10 19.07 13.07
CA THR A 226 2.27 19.33 12.24
C THR A 226 1.87 19.81 10.85
N MET A 227 0.89 19.17 10.21
CA MET A 227 0.40 19.55 8.89
C MET A 227 -0.19 20.99 8.86
N LYS A 228 -0.77 21.47 9.96
CA LYS A 228 -1.24 22.86 10.09
C LYS A 228 -0.11 23.88 10.24
N GLN A 229 1.04 23.49 10.81
CA GLN A 229 2.18 24.39 11.00
C GLN A 229 2.98 24.58 9.71
N ASP A 230 2.93 23.59 8.81
CA ASP A 230 3.61 23.61 7.51
C ASP A 230 2.77 24.25 6.38
N THR A 231 1.54 24.69 6.68
CA THR A 231 0.63 25.37 5.74
C THR A 231 0.66 26.88 5.96
#